data_AF-A0A957HMM1-F1
#
_entry.id   AF-A0A957HMM1-F1
#
_cell.length_a   1.000
_cell.length_b   1.000
_cell.length_c   1.000
_cell.angle_alpha   90.00
_cell.angle_beta   90.00
_cell.angle_gamma   90.00
#
_symmetry.space_group_name_H-M   'P 1'
#
loop_
_entity.id
_entity.type
_entity.pdbx_description
1 polymer ?
#
loop_
_entity_poly.entity_id
_entity_poly.type
_entity_poly.pdbx_seq_one_letter_code
_entity_poly.pdbx_strand_id
1 'polypeptide(L)'
;IQGLIFPFIMGGGFIISNDISGELPTWASLIMLPYALFTYWMMSQNMLAWEGRGLPTLLLAPIPRERIFWAKGMALMAATPPLYLVIGGLMLFMVRSWFGVTVMLTGITLGGVVLAVTAVSSVIFPIRINLEAKRMRGGLRSTGGGCLAGLGSTFVVPLAIGVLSIPAAAPLLAAWWFDLSWLGVAGLLFSLLYSGLLFRYASKFAGSLLLEREAEVLEALKAPDEG
;
A
#
# COMPACT_ATOMS: atom_id res chain seq x y z
N ILE A 1 4.39 -6.17 -13.78
CA ILE A 1 4.61 -5.29 -14.96
C ILE A 1 4.26 -3.84 -14.63
N GLN A 2 3.02 -3.48 -14.28
CA GLN A 2 2.65 -2.08 -13.95
C GLN A 2 3.42 -1.48 -12.74
N GLY A 3 3.67 -2.28 -11.70
CA GLY A 3 4.55 -1.94 -10.55
C GLY A 3 5.99 -1.55 -10.92
N LEU A 4 6.51 -2.18 -11.97
CA LEU A 4 7.87 -1.97 -12.46
C LEU A 4 7.94 -0.75 -13.37
N ILE A 5 6.89 -0.50 -14.16
CA ILE A 5 6.83 0.57 -15.17
C ILE A 5 6.64 1.95 -14.53
N PHE A 6 5.91 2.06 -13.42
CA PHE A 6 5.62 3.35 -12.78
C PHE A 6 6.87 4.19 -12.42
N PRO A 7 7.93 3.63 -11.81
CA PRO A 7 9.18 4.36 -11.60
C PRO A 7 9.91 4.70 -12.90
N PHE A 8 9.73 3.95 -13.99
CA PHE A 8 10.24 4.34 -15.32
C PHE A 8 9.37 5.38 -16.03
N ILE A 9 8.08 5.50 -15.75
CA ILE A 9 7.24 6.58 -16.30
C ILE A 9 7.51 7.89 -15.55
N MET A 10 7.56 7.83 -14.21
CA MET A 10 7.84 8.99 -13.37
C MET A 10 9.32 9.38 -13.42
N GLY A 11 10.24 8.41 -13.55
CA GLY A 11 11.69 8.62 -13.63
C GLY A 11 12.26 8.72 -15.04
N GLY A 12 11.60 8.14 -16.05
CA GLY A 12 12.09 8.09 -17.44
C GLY A 12 12.05 9.44 -18.15
N GLY A 13 11.16 10.35 -17.73
CA GLY A 13 11.22 11.75 -18.16
C GLY A 13 12.55 12.41 -17.79
N PHE A 14 13.16 12.03 -16.65
CA PHE A 14 14.42 12.60 -16.16
C PHE A 14 15.67 11.97 -16.80
N ILE A 15 15.60 10.69 -17.17
CA ILE A 15 16.69 9.99 -17.88
C ILE A 15 16.83 10.54 -19.31
N ILE A 16 15.74 11.00 -19.91
CA ILE A 16 15.73 11.55 -21.27
C ILE A 16 16.04 13.07 -21.28
N SER A 17 15.72 13.81 -20.21
CA SER A 17 15.83 15.27 -20.19
C SER A 17 17.15 15.83 -19.67
N ASN A 18 17.93 15.06 -18.88
CA ASN A 18 19.21 15.53 -18.35
C ASN A 18 20.36 14.89 -19.12
N ASP A 19 21.26 15.75 -19.61
CA ASP A 19 22.62 15.36 -20.00
C ASP A 19 23.20 14.46 -18.89
N ILE A 20 23.79 13.33 -19.28
CA ILE A 20 24.25 12.20 -18.46
C ILE A 20 25.49 12.62 -17.64
N SER A 21 25.38 13.72 -16.89
CA SER A 21 26.41 14.37 -16.09
C SER A 21 26.27 14.05 -14.59
N GLY A 22 25.30 13.21 -14.22
CA GLY A 22 25.49 12.25 -13.12
C GLY A 22 24.88 12.59 -11.75
N GLU A 23 24.29 13.76 -11.54
CA GLU A 23 23.65 14.11 -10.26
C GLU A 23 22.20 14.53 -10.43
N LEU A 24 21.28 13.79 -9.78
CA LEU A 24 19.86 14.15 -9.73
C LEU A 24 19.62 15.20 -8.63
N PRO A 25 18.70 16.16 -8.84
CA PRO A 25 18.41 17.18 -7.84
C PRO A 25 17.81 16.56 -6.58
N THR A 26 18.03 17.18 -5.41
CA THR A 26 17.61 16.62 -4.10
C THR A 26 16.12 16.37 -4.00
N TRP A 27 15.29 17.19 -4.64
CA TRP A 27 13.84 17.01 -4.70
C TRP A 27 13.41 15.74 -5.45
N ALA A 28 14.24 15.19 -6.34
CA ALA A 28 13.94 13.94 -7.06
C ALA A 28 13.76 12.76 -6.09
N SER A 29 14.38 12.83 -4.91
CA SER A 29 14.16 11.85 -3.84
C SER A 29 12.70 11.76 -3.38
N LEU A 30 11.92 12.86 -3.49
CA LEU A 30 10.49 12.88 -3.13
C LEU A 30 9.65 11.93 -3.98
N ILE A 31 10.10 11.56 -5.19
CA ILE A 31 9.44 10.57 -6.07
C ILE A 31 9.37 9.19 -5.39
N MET A 32 10.27 8.91 -4.45
CA MET A 32 10.23 7.67 -3.68
C MET A 32 8.98 7.55 -2.80
N LEU A 33 8.35 8.65 -2.38
CA LEU A 33 7.12 8.62 -1.58
C LEU A 33 5.92 8.04 -2.35
N PRO A 34 5.49 8.62 -3.49
CA PRO A 34 4.39 8.04 -4.27
C PRO A 34 4.75 6.64 -4.80
N TYR A 35 6.03 6.37 -5.09
CA TYR A 35 6.46 5.03 -5.45
C TYR A 35 6.28 4.01 -4.31
N ALA A 36 6.60 4.39 -3.07
CA ALA A 36 6.33 3.57 -1.90
C ALA A 36 4.82 3.29 -1.76
N LEU A 37 4.00 4.35 -1.76
CA LEU A 37 2.55 4.24 -1.64
C LEU A 37 1.97 3.30 -2.69
N PHE A 38 2.40 3.44 -3.95
CA PHE A 38 1.97 2.59 -5.05
C PHE A 38 2.41 1.14 -4.87
N THR A 39 3.67 0.90 -4.46
CA THR A 39 4.21 -0.45 -4.27
C THR A 39 3.47 -1.18 -3.15
N TYR A 40 3.28 -0.53 -2.00
CA TYR A 40 2.49 -1.08 -0.91
C TYR A 40 1.04 -1.32 -1.32
N TRP A 41 0.42 -0.37 -2.03
CA TRP A 41 -0.98 -0.50 -2.44
C TRP A 41 -1.17 -1.67 -3.39
N MET A 42 -0.24 -1.86 -4.35
CA MET A 42 -0.29 -2.98 -5.28
C MET A 42 -0.06 -4.33 -4.58
N MET A 43 0.81 -4.38 -3.57
CA MET A 43 1.08 -5.62 -2.81
C MET A 43 0.00 -5.93 -1.78
N SER A 44 -0.68 -4.91 -1.25
CA SER A 44 -1.75 -5.06 -0.25
C SER A 44 -3.15 -5.06 -0.87
N GLN A 45 -3.26 -5.11 -2.21
CA GLN A 45 -4.55 -5.32 -2.88
C GLN A 45 -5.22 -6.55 -2.29
N ASN A 46 -6.30 -6.29 -1.58
CA ASN A 46 -7.19 -7.30 -1.03
C ASN A 46 -6.50 -8.22 -0.02
N MET A 47 -6.16 -7.65 1.14
CA MET A 47 -5.60 -8.39 2.29
C MET A 47 -6.41 -9.65 2.61
N LEU A 48 -7.73 -9.69 2.47
CA LEU A 48 -8.50 -10.91 2.77
C LEU A 48 -8.47 -11.94 1.63
N ALA A 49 -8.60 -11.53 0.36
CA ALA A 49 -8.75 -12.51 -0.71
C ALA A 49 -7.49 -13.29 -1.09
N TRP A 50 -6.31 -12.89 -0.61
CA TRP A 50 -5.11 -13.74 -0.71
C TRP A 50 -5.27 -15.06 0.06
N GLU A 51 -6.19 -15.15 1.01
CA GLU A 51 -6.49 -16.40 1.72
C GLU A 51 -7.40 -17.34 0.92
N GLY A 52 -8.16 -16.86 -0.08
CA GLY A 52 -9.02 -17.71 -0.91
C GLY A 52 -9.80 -18.76 -0.12
N ARG A 53 -9.44 -20.05 -0.28
CA ARG A 53 -10.05 -21.20 0.42
C ARG A 53 -9.69 -21.33 1.91
N GLY A 54 -8.67 -20.64 2.41
CA GLY A 54 -8.25 -20.65 3.82
C GLY A 54 -9.03 -19.69 4.71
N LEU A 55 -9.73 -18.71 4.12
CA LEU A 55 -10.48 -17.70 4.87
C LEU A 55 -11.68 -18.28 5.63
N PRO A 56 -12.49 -19.20 5.08
CA PRO A 56 -13.53 -19.90 5.84
C PRO A 56 -12.96 -20.68 7.04
N THR A 57 -11.81 -21.33 6.88
CA THR A 57 -11.13 -22.05 7.96
C THR A 57 -10.62 -21.10 9.05
N LEU A 58 -10.11 -19.92 8.66
CA LEU A 58 -9.68 -18.88 9.60
C LEU A 58 -10.85 -18.23 10.34
N LEU A 59 -12.02 -18.13 9.69
CA LEU A 59 -13.24 -17.66 10.32
C LEU A 59 -13.81 -18.68 11.32
N LEU A 60 -13.70 -19.97 11.03
CA LEU A 60 -14.10 -21.04 11.95
C LEU A 60 -13.14 -21.21 13.15
N ALA A 61 -11.89 -20.74 13.03
CA ALA A 61 -10.95 -20.78 14.14
C ALA A 61 -11.33 -19.76 15.24
N PRO A 62 -11.20 -20.11 16.53
CA PRO A 62 -11.50 -19.21 17.66
C PRO A 62 -10.37 -18.18 17.86
N ILE A 63 -9.98 -17.49 16.80
CA ILE A 63 -8.94 -16.47 16.80
C ILE A 63 -9.62 -15.10 16.65
N PRO A 64 -9.30 -14.11 17.50
CA PRO A 64 -9.87 -12.77 17.38
C PRO A 64 -9.47 -12.15 16.04
N ARG A 65 -10.46 -11.61 15.32
CA ARG A 65 -10.29 -11.10 13.94
C ARG A 65 -9.24 -10.00 13.82
N GLU A 66 -9.07 -9.17 14.86
CA GLU A 66 -8.02 -8.13 14.89
C GLU A 66 -6.61 -8.70 14.70
N ARG A 67 -6.34 -9.92 15.21
CA ARG A 67 -5.02 -10.56 15.10
C ARG A 67 -4.73 -11.04 13.68
N ILE A 68 -5.77 -11.40 12.92
CA ILE A 68 -5.63 -11.82 11.51
C ILE A 68 -5.11 -10.64 10.69
N PHE A 69 -5.80 -9.49 10.76
CA PHE A 69 -5.37 -8.28 10.06
C PHE A 69 -3.99 -7.81 10.50
N TRP A 70 -3.73 -7.84 11.81
CA TRP A 70 -2.45 -7.37 12.35
C TRP A 70 -1.29 -8.26 11.89
N ALA A 71 -1.40 -9.58 12.05
CA ALA A 71 -0.36 -10.53 11.62
C ALA A 71 -0.10 -10.43 10.10
N LYS A 72 -1.16 -10.30 9.31
CA LYS A 72 -1.04 -10.19 7.86
C LYS A 72 -0.41 -8.88 7.42
N GLY A 73 -0.78 -7.76 8.04
CA GLY A 73 -0.12 -6.49 7.76
C GLY A 73 1.34 -6.51 8.17
N MET A 74 1.71 -7.17 9.27
CA MET A 74 3.12 -7.37 9.64
C MET A 74 3.88 -8.22 8.61
N ALA A 75 3.26 -9.29 8.08
CA ALA A 75 3.85 -10.09 7.02
C ALA A 75 4.06 -9.28 5.74
N LEU A 76 3.09 -8.45 5.35
CA LEU A 76 3.20 -7.56 4.18
C LEU A 76 4.23 -6.44 4.41
N MET A 77 4.34 -5.90 5.62
CA MET A 77 5.39 -4.96 6.01
C MET A 77 6.78 -5.59 5.95
N ALA A 78 6.92 -6.91 6.11
CA ALA A 78 8.21 -7.58 5.94
C ALA A 78 8.50 -7.92 4.46
N ALA A 79 7.48 -8.31 3.70
CA ALA A 79 7.62 -8.79 2.33
C ALA A 79 7.76 -7.68 1.28
N THR A 80 7.15 -6.51 1.52
CA THR A 80 7.11 -5.41 0.54
C THR A 80 8.37 -4.52 0.49
N PRO A 81 9.01 -4.15 1.62
CA PRO A 81 10.17 -3.26 1.61
C PRO A 81 11.32 -3.68 0.70
N PRO A 82 11.68 -4.98 0.54
CA PRO A 82 12.77 -5.37 -0.35
C PRO A 82 12.64 -4.82 -1.78
N LEU A 83 11.43 -4.87 -2.37
CA LEU A 83 11.18 -4.33 -3.71
C LEU A 83 11.35 -2.81 -3.75
N TYR A 84 10.83 -2.13 -2.73
CA TYR A 84 10.95 -0.69 -2.60
C TYR A 84 12.41 -0.25 -2.39
N LEU A 85 13.16 -0.96 -1.55
CA LEU A 85 14.55 -0.67 -1.21
C LEU A 85 15.50 -0.84 -2.40
N VAL A 86 15.23 -1.76 -3.33
CA VAL A 86 16.05 -1.89 -4.55
C VAL A 86 15.99 -0.61 -5.40
N ILE A 87 14.78 -0.11 -5.67
CA ILE A 87 14.60 1.09 -6.48
C ILE A 87 14.94 2.36 -5.70
N GLY A 88 14.56 2.43 -4.43
CA GLY A 88 14.90 3.52 -3.52
C GLY A 88 16.42 3.65 -3.29
N GLY A 89 17.11 2.52 -3.16
CA GLY A 89 18.57 2.47 -3.03
C GLY A 89 19.29 2.96 -4.30
N LEU A 90 18.80 2.59 -5.47
CA LEU A 90 19.33 3.09 -6.75
C LEU A 90 19.12 4.61 -6.87
N MET A 91 17.93 5.11 -6.54
CA MET A 91 17.66 6.56 -6.51
C MET A 91 18.53 7.30 -5.49
N LEU A 92 18.71 6.73 -4.29
CA LEU A 92 19.57 7.29 -3.26
C LEU A 92 21.03 7.34 -3.70
N PHE A 93 21.51 6.32 -4.43
CA PHE A 93 22.85 6.30 -4.99
C PHE A 93 23.06 7.43 -6.02
N MET A 94 22.05 7.74 -6.83
CA MET A 94 22.10 8.81 -7.83
C MET A 94 21.95 10.22 -7.23
N VAL A 95 21.20 10.38 -6.14
CA VAL A 95 20.96 11.70 -5.49
C VAL A 95 22.00 12.02 -4.41
N ARG A 96 22.56 11.00 -3.76
CA ARG A 96 23.60 11.08 -2.71
C ARG A 96 23.35 12.17 -1.66
N SER A 97 22.12 12.25 -1.13
CA SER A 97 21.74 13.24 -0.11
C SER A 97 21.24 12.60 1.18
N TRP A 98 21.50 13.25 2.32
CA TRP A 98 20.94 12.86 3.62
C TRP A 98 19.40 12.92 3.61
N PHE A 99 18.85 13.93 2.93
CA PHE A 99 17.42 14.07 2.72
C PHE A 99 16.83 12.83 2.04
N GLY A 100 17.49 12.30 1.00
CA GLY A 100 17.05 11.08 0.31
C GLY A 100 16.94 9.87 1.24
N VAL A 101 17.83 9.73 2.23
CA VAL A 101 17.74 8.67 3.25
C VAL A 101 16.47 8.82 4.08
N THR A 102 16.19 10.03 4.57
CA THR A 102 15.00 10.30 5.39
C THR A 102 13.71 10.07 4.61
N VAL A 103 13.69 10.44 3.33
CA VAL A 103 12.56 10.19 2.42
C VAL A 103 12.37 8.69 2.17
N MET A 104 13.45 7.95 1.93
CA MET A 104 13.39 6.50 1.71
C MET A 104 12.82 5.79 2.94
N LEU A 105 13.33 6.08 4.13
CA LEU A 105 12.84 5.48 5.37
C LEU A 105 11.38 5.86 5.64
N THR A 106 10.99 7.10 5.35
CA THR A 106 9.60 7.54 5.50
C THR A 106 8.68 6.79 4.53
N GLY A 107 9.12 6.52 3.31
CA GLY A 107 8.38 5.67 2.36
C GLY A 107 8.06 4.28 2.92
N ILE A 108 9.00 3.68 3.68
CA ILE A 108 8.74 2.41 4.38
C ILE A 108 7.67 2.59 5.45
N THR A 109 7.75 3.66 6.25
CA THR A 109 6.75 3.94 7.29
C THR A 109 5.36 4.21 6.72
N LEU A 110 5.26 4.84 5.55
CA LEU A 110 4.01 5.07 4.83
C LEU A 110 3.34 3.77 4.38
N GLY A 111 4.09 2.67 4.25
CA GLY A 111 3.53 1.34 4.07
C GLY A 111 2.51 0.97 5.15
N GLY A 112 2.71 1.44 6.40
CA GLY A 112 1.76 1.24 7.49
C GLY A 112 0.42 1.95 7.25
N VAL A 113 0.45 3.15 6.68
CA VAL A 113 -0.76 3.90 6.29
C VAL A 113 -1.51 3.16 5.19
N VAL A 114 -0.79 2.70 4.17
CA VAL A 114 -1.39 1.93 3.07
C VAL A 114 -2.05 0.67 3.58
N LEU A 115 -1.36 -0.09 4.43
CA LEU A 115 -1.89 -1.32 5.01
C LEU A 115 -3.10 -1.06 5.92
N ALA A 116 -3.10 0.03 6.68
CA ALA A 116 -4.24 0.45 7.48
C ALA A 116 -5.49 0.66 6.61
N VAL A 117 -5.34 1.40 5.51
CA VAL A 117 -6.44 1.66 4.56
C VAL A 117 -6.88 0.37 3.90
N THR A 118 -5.94 -0.48 3.44
CA THR A 118 -6.30 -1.71 2.73
C THR A 118 -6.90 -2.79 3.65
N ALA A 119 -6.55 -2.80 4.94
CA ALA A 119 -7.19 -3.67 5.92
C ALA A 119 -8.69 -3.34 6.03
N VAL A 120 -9.03 -2.06 6.21
CA VAL A 120 -10.42 -1.61 6.30
C VAL A 120 -11.14 -1.78 4.95
N SER A 121 -10.50 -1.40 3.84
CA SER A 121 -11.12 -1.51 2.52
C SER A 121 -11.40 -2.95 2.11
N SER A 122 -10.60 -3.91 2.57
CA SER A 122 -10.84 -5.33 2.28
C SER A 122 -12.13 -5.87 2.90
N VAL A 123 -12.61 -5.25 3.98
CA VAL A 123 -13.89 -5.61 4.63
C VAL A 123 -15.06 -4.85 3.99
N ILE A 124 -14.87 -3.56 3.68
CA ILE A 124 -15.93 -2.72 3.11
C ILE A 124 -16.19 -3.04 1.64
N PHE A 125 -15.13 -3.31 0.87
CA PHE A 125 -15.19 -3.60 -0.56
C PHE A 125 -14.52 -4.95 -0.86
N PRO A 126 -15.14 -6.08 -0.49
CA PRO A 126 -14.58 -7.39 -0.77
C PRO A 126 -14.54 -7.62 -2.29
N ILE A 127 -13.34 -7.71 -2.86
CA ILE A 127 -13.16 -8.05 -4.27
C ILE A 127 -13.07 -9.57 -4.38
N ARG A 128 -13.87 -10.18 -5.27
CA ARG A 128 -13.78 -11.62 -5.52
C ARG A 128 -12.47 -11.93 -6.26
N ILE A 129 -11.54 -12.62 -5.62
CA ILE A 129 -10.38 -13.20 -6.33
C ILE A 129 -10.68 -14.66 -6.57
N ASN A 130 -11.15 -14.97 -7.77
CA ASN A 130 -11.35 -16.34 -8.19
C ASN A 130 -9.97 -16.93 -8.53
N LEU A 131 -9.34 -17.63 -7.57
CA LEU A 131 -7.99 -18.19 -7.73
C LEU A 131 -7.91 -19.22 -8.88
N GLU A 132 -9.04 -19.79 -9.31
CA GLU A 132 -9.14 -20.70 -10.46
C GLU A 132 -9.32 -19.97 -11.80
N ALA A 133 -9.84 -18.73 -11.80
CA ALA A 133 -9.97 -17.93 -13.02
C ALA A 133 -8.65 -17.27 -13.45
N LYS A 134 -7.57 -17.42 -12.68
CA LYS A 134 -6.21 -17.00 -13.12
C LYS A 134 -5.75 -17.76 -14.38
N ARG A 135 -6.48 -18.80 -14.82
CA ARG A 135 -6.24 -19.56 -16.05
C ARG A 135 -7.05 -19.09 -17.28
N MET A 136 -8.04 -18.21 -17.14
CA MET A 136 -8.82 -17.73 -18.29
C MET A 136 -8.98 -16.21 -18.31
N ARG A 137 -8.31 -15.56 -19.28
CA ARG A 137 -8.62 -14.24 -19.88
C ARG A 137 -8.63 -13.05 -18.90
N GLY A 138 -7.65 -12.16 -18.96
CA GLY A 138 -7.53 -11.22 -20.07
C GLY A 138 -8.69 -10.22 -20.04
N GLY A 139 -8.48 -9.07 -19.37
CA GLY A 139 -9.22 -7.81 -19.54
C GLY A 139 -10.76 -7.83 -19.44
N LEU A 140 -11.30 -7.08 -18.49
CA LEU A 140 -12.63 -6.45 -18.55
C LEU A 140 -13.91 -7.29 -18.36
N ARG A 141 -13.90 -8.61 -18.15
CA ARG A 141 -15.17 -9.39 -18.00
C ARG A 141 -15.26 -10.30 -16.76
N SER A 142 -15.21 -9.72 -15.57
CA SER A 142 -15.74 -10.38 -14.34
C SER A 142 -16.89 -9.55 -13.77
N THR A 143 -17.97 -9.48 -14.55
CA THR A 143 -19.29 -8.97 -14.15
C THR A 143 -19.96 -10.00 -13.25
N GLY A 144 -19.83 -9.82 -11.94
CA GLY A 144 -20.47 -10.68 -10.93
C GLY A 144 -20.25 -10.26 -9.47
N GLY A 145 -19.33 -9.32 -9.20
CA GLY A 145 -19.23 -8.57 -7.95
C GLY A 145 -19.20 -7.09 -8.29
N GLY A 146 -20.14 -6.31 -7.75
CA GLY A 146 -20.61 -5.03 -8.30
C GLY A 146 -19.53 -4.07 -8.83
N CYS A 147 -19.82 -3.44 -9.97
CA CYS A 147 -19.07 -2.31 -10.52
C CYS A 147 -18.68 -1.27 -9.44
N LEU A 148 -19.54 -1.12 -8.41
CA LEU A 148 -19.31 -0.28 -7.22
C LEU A 148 -18.11 -0.72 -6.36
N ALA A 149 -17.87 -2.02 -6.17
CA ALA A 149 -16.70 -2.50 -5.42
C ALA A 149 -15.40 -2.31 -6.22
N GLY A 150 -15.47 -2.50 -7.55
CA GLY A 150 -14.36 -2.21 -8.46
C GLY A 150 -14.04 -0.71 -8.51
N LEU A 151 -15.05 0.15 -8.64
CA LEU A 151 -14.91 1.61 -8.62
C LEU A 151 -14.40 2.09 -7.25
N GLY A 152 -14.95 1.55 -6.16
CA GLY A 152 -14.53 1.86 -4.79
C GLY A 152 -13.05 1.52 -4.57
N SER A 153 -12.62 0.31 -4.93
CA SER A 153 -11.21 -0.08 -4.79
C SER A 153 -10.27 0.68 -5.73
N THR A 154 -10.74 1.10 -6.90
CA THR A 154 -9.90 1.78 -7.89
C THR A 154 -9.72 3.27 -7.59
N PHE A 155 -10.74 3.94 -7.05
CA PHE A 155 -10.70 5.39 -6.83
C PHE A 155 -10.71 5.78 -5.35
N VAL A 156 -11.57 5.17 -4.54
CA VAL A 156 -11.72 5.56 -3.12
C VAL A 156 -10.50 5.13 -2.30
N VAL A 157 -9.97 3.93 -2.54
CA VAL A 157 -8.82 3.42 -1.79
C VAL A 157 -7.54 4.23 -2.06
N PRO A 158 -7.12 4.51 -3.31
CA PRO A 158 -5.96 5.38 -3.56
C PRO A 158 -6.15 6.80 -3.03
N LEU A 159 -7.36 7.34 -3.13
CA LEU A 159 -7.67 8.67 -2.60
C LEU A 159 -7.53 8.70 -1.07
N ALA A 160 -8.07 7.71 -0.37
CA ALA A 160 -7.93 7.57 1.07
C ALA A 160 -6.46 7.39 1.49
N ILE A 161 -5.69 6.57 0.76
CA ILE A 161 -4.24 6.43 0.97
C ILE A 161 -3.55 7.78 0.81
N GLY A 162 -3.85 8.52 -0.25
CA GLY A 162 -3.27 9.83 -0.52
C GLY A 162 -3.55 10.81 0.62
N VAL A 163 -4.82 10.98 0.98
CA VAL A 163 -5.26 11.91 2.04
C VAL A 163 -4.63 11.56 3.39
N LEU A 164 -4.68 10.28 3.79
CA LEU A 164 -4.16 9.84 5.08
C LEU A 164 -2.63 9.84 5.16
N SER A 165 -1.94 9.87 4.01
CA SER A 165 -0.48 9.97 3.95
C SER A 165 0.02 11.42 4.05
N ILE A 166 -0.83 12.43 3.82
CA ILE A 166 -0.44 13.85 3.88
C ILE A 166 0.15 14.22 5.24
N PRO A 167 -0.46 13.90 6.40
CA PRO A 167 0.11 14.27 7.70
C PRO A 167 1.51 13.70 7.92
N ALA A 168 1.76 12.47 7.44
CA ALA A 168 3.06 11.82 7.57
C ALA A 168 4.11 12.36 6.57
N ALA A 169 3.68 12.79 5.37
CA ALA A 169 4.58 13.32 4.35
C ALA A 169 4.82 14.84 4.46
N ALA A 170 3.91 15.58 5.08
CA ALA A 170 3.99 17.04 5.20
C ALA A 170 5.28 17.54 5.88
N PRO A 171 5.78 16.93 6.98
CA PRO A 171 7.05 17.33 7.57
C PRO A 171 8.25 17.17 6.62
N LEU A 172 8.26 16.16 5.75
CA LEU A 172 9.32 16.00 4.75
C LEU A 172 9.25 17.05 3.65
N LEU A 173 8.04 17.39 3.20
CA LEU A 173 7.85 18.47 2.23
C LEU A 173 8.28 19.81 2.81
N ALA A 174 7.97 20.07 4.08
CA ALA A 174 8.44 21.24 4.79
C ALA A 174 9.97 21.22 4.98
N ALA A 175 10.57 20.06 5.26
CA ALA A 175 12.01 19.90 5.39
C ALA A 175 12.74 20.31 4.10
N TRP A 176 12.18 19.92 2.95
CA TRP A 176 12.69 20.32 1.65
C TRP A 176 12.43 21.79 1.33
N TRP A 177 11.21 22.29 1.57
CA TRP A 177 10.82 23.66 1.22
C TRP A 177 11.58 24.73 2.02
N PHE A 178 11.85 24.47 3.29
CA PHE A 178 12.56 25.39 4.18
C PHE A 178 14.05 25.06 4.36
N ASP A 179 14.55 24.03 3.67
CA ASP A 179 15.93 23.53 3.78
C ASP A 179 16.35 23.17 5.23
N LEU A 180 15.42 22.58 5.98
CA LEU A 180 15.59 22.21 7.40
C LEU A 180 15.86 20.71 7.53
N SER A 181 17.13 20.32 7.51
CA SER A 181 17.55 18.90 7.55
C SER A 181 17.09 18.15 8.80
N TRP A 182 17.04 18.79 9.97
CA TRP A 182 16.54 18.21 11.22
C TRP A 182 15.05 17.84 11.15
N LEU A 183 14.28 18.59 10.34
CA LEU A 183 12.86 18.35 10.13
C LEU A 183 12.62 17.04 9.37
N GLY A 184 13.59 16.58 8.58
CA GLY A 184 13.56 15.27 7.93
C GLY A 184 13.57 14.10 8.93
N VAL A 185 14.41 14.20 9.96
CA VAL A 185 14.48 13.19 11.03
C VAL A 185 13.25 13.24 11.92
N ALA A 186 12.81 14.45 12.31
CA ALA A 186 11.57 14.63 13.06
C ALA A 186 10.36 14.10 12.29
N GLY A 187 10.31 14.35 10.97
CA GLY A 187 9.29 13.84 10.06
C GLY A 187 9.25 12.32 9.99
N LEU A 188 10.41 11.66 9.91
CA LEU A 188 10.52 10.20 9.94
C LEU A 188 10.00 9.61 11.27
N LEU A 189 10.38 10.20 12.40
CA LEU A 189 9.92 9.71 13.70
C LEU A 189 8.40 9.90 13.86
N PHE A 190 7.90 11.05 13.41
CA PHE A 190 6.47 11.32 13.38
C PHE A 190 5.72 10.34 12.46
N SER A 191 6.23 10.09 11.26
CA SER A 191 5.60 9.19 10.29
C SER A 191 5.56 7.74 10.81
N LEU A 192 6.62 7.30 11.49
CA LEU A 192 6.67 5.99 12.14
C LEU A 192 5.61 5.85 13.25
N LEU A 193 5.51 6.86 14.13
CA LEU A 193 4.53 6.86 15.21
C LEU A 193 3.10 6.92 14.66
N TYR A 194 2.85 7.84 13.73
CA TYR A 194 1.56 8.04 13.10
C TYR A 194 1.09 6.79 12.36
N SER A 195 1.93 6.21 11.50
CA SER A 195 1.56 5.02 10.73
C SER A 195 1.39 3.79 11.63
N GLY A 196 2.21 3.63 12.67
CA GLY A 196 2.08 2.56 13.64
C GLY A 196 0.77 2.62 14.42
N LEU A 197 0.40 3.82 14.91
CA LEU A 197 -0.88 4.03 15.59
C LEU A 197 -2.05 3.80 14.63
N LEU A 198 -2.03 4.42 13.46
CA LEU A 198 -3.08 4.29 12.46
C LEU A 198 -3.29 2.82 12.07
N PHE A 199 -2.21 2.07 11.84
CA PHE A 199 -2.28 0.65 11.52
C PHE A 199 -2.87 -0.19 12.67
N ARG A 200 -2.49 0.09 13.93
CA ARG A 200 -3.05 -0.60 15.09
C ARG A 200 -4.55 -0.34 15.23
N TYR A 201 -4.98 0.92 15.09
CA TYR A 201 -6.40 1.30 15.17
C TYR A 201 -7.20 0.70 14.02
N ALA A 202 -6.70 0.80 12.78
CA ALA A 202 -7.36 0.24 11.62
C ALA A 202 -7.48 -1.28 11.69
N SER A 203 -6.48 -1.99 12.23
CA SER A 203 -6.56 -3.45 12.44
C SER A 203 -7.65 -3.84 13.44
N LYS A 204 -7.80 -3.07 14.54
CA LYS A 204 -8.90 -3.28 15.50
C LYS A 204 -10.26 -3.05 14.84
N PHE A 205 -10.37 -1.92 14.14
CA PHE A 205 -11.61 -1.51 13.48
C PHE A 205 -12.02 -2.45 12.35
N ALA A 206 -11.07 -2.90 11.53
CA ALA A 206 -11.32 -3.90 10.49
C ALA A 206 -11.76 -5.23 11.12
N GLY A 207 -11.17 -5.61 12.26
CA GLY A 207 -11.57 -6.80 13.02
C GLY A 207 -13.00 -6.72 13.56
N SER A 208 -13.43 -5.58 14.11
CA SER A 208 -14.81 -5.40 14.58
C SER A 208 -15.81 -5.36 13.42
N LEU A 209 -15.48 -4.67 12.33
CA LEU A 209 -16.28 -4.64 11.12
C LEU A 209 -16.47 -6.04 10.51
N LEU A 210 -15.42 -6.87 10.54
CA LEU A 210 -15.49 -8.23 10.03
C LEU A 210 -16.44 -9.11 10.85
N LEU A 211 -16.54 -8.89 12.17
CA LEU A 211 -17.50 -9.60 13.02
C LEU A 211 -18.95 -9.23 12.69
N GLU A 212 -19.20 -7.96 12.37
CA GLU A 212 -20.55 -7.47 12.00
C GLU A 212 -20.97 -7.91 10.60
N ARG A 213 -20.00 -8.02 9.67
CA ARG A 213 -20.24 -8.31 8.24
C ARG A 213 -19.73 -9.69 7.80
N GLU A 214 -19.56 -10.61 8.73
CA GLU A 214 -18.95 -11.93 8.44
C GLU A 214 -19.70 -12.68 7.34
N ALA A 215 -21.04 -12.64 7.38
CA ALA A 215 -21.90 -13.26 6.37
C ALA A 215 -21.75 -12.63 4.97
N GLU A 216 -21.71 -11.30 4.87
CA GLU A 216 -21.54 -10.58 3.59
C GLU A 216 -20.17 -10.87 2.96
N VAL A 217 -19.12 -10.92 3.80
CA VAL A 217 -17.75 -11.22 3.33
C VAL A 217 -17.63 -12.67 2.89
N LEU A 218 -18.25 -13.61 3.61
CA LEU A 218 -18.31 -15.02 3.22
C LEU A 218 -19.07 -15.24 1.92
N GLU A 219 -20.21 -14.58 1.73
CA GLU A 219 -21.02 -14.69 0.50
C GLU A 219 -20.29 -14.07 -0.71
N ALA A 220 -19.61 -12.94 -0.51
CA ALA A 220 -18.79 -12.32 -1.55
C ALA A 220 -17.61 -13.22 -1.96
N LEU A 221 -17.04 -13.98 -1.02
CA LEU A 221 -15.89 -14.86 -1.25
C LEU A 221 -16.27 -16.30 -1.65
N LYS A 222 -17.55 -16.69 -1.53
CA LYS A 222 -18.03 -18.00 -2.00
C LYS A 222 -17.87 -18.07 -3.52
N ALA A 223 -17.25 -19.14 -4.01
CA ALA A 223 -17.19 -19.44 -5.43
C ALA A 223 -18.61 -19.64 -5.98
N PRO A 224 -18.91 -19.25 -7.24
CA PRO A 224 -20.19 -19.60 -7.84
C PRO A 224 -20.35 -21.12 -7.83
N ASP A 225 -21.47 -21.60 -7.30
CA ASP A 225 -21.81 -23.02 -7.34
C ASP A 225 -21.82 -23.45 -8.82
N GLU A 226 -20.99 -24.44 -9.16
CA GLU A 226 -20.95 -25.04 -10.51
C GLU A 226 -22.34 -25.63 -10.80
N GLY A 227 -23.09 -24.97 -11.68
CA GLY A 227 -24.28 -25.52 -12.33
C GLY A 227 -23.91 -26.21 -13.63
#